data_AF-A0A8J2UJB0-F1
#
_entry.id   AF-A0A8J2UJB0-F1
#
_cell.length_a   1.000
_cell.length_b   1.000
_cell.length_c   1.000
_cell.angle_alpha   90.00
_cell.angle_beta   90.00
_cell.angle_gamma   90.00
#
_symmetry.space_group_name_H-M   'P 1'
#
loop_
_entity.id
_entity.type
_entity.pdbx_description
1 polymer ?
#
loop_
_entity_poly.entity_id
_entity_poly.type
_entity_poly.pdbx_seq_one_letter_code
_entity_poly.pdbx_strand_id
1 'polypeptide(L)'
;MDAIERIEVAIRCKIIYEFSTRYGNNWYEDRTLYSKESAFTKTVSKIEEELDRTSENFIRHYKEKYGDPPNPPAWMALEILSFGQLSIMYKNLKANEAKKAVADYFGISYTVLESWMEHLGYIRNLCAHHSRLWNRKLTVKATLPKIIRYSWINTAMIRPDKAYLSFSIMGYMINKITPGSYFVGKLKALFHRFAEVDGRRAGFYYGWEEDPFWKGITIPWTYKARIVYFRTTRIIKHVRMRVWGRAIWGKRKVA
;
A
#
# COMPACT_ATOMS: atom_id res chain seq x y z
N MET A 1 3.17 -2.39 7.44
CA MET A 1 3.23 -0.96 7.77
C MET A 1 4.25 -0.30 6.88
N ASP A 2 5.56 -0.28 7.18
CA ASP A 2 6.62 0.37 6.34
C ASP A 2 6.43 0.29 4.80
N ALA A 3 6.21 -0.91 4.22
CA ALA A 3 5.98 -1.01 2.78
C ALA A 3 4.65 -0.42 2.29
N ILE A 4 3.55 -0.57 3.03
CA ILE A 4 2.26 0.02 2.64
C ILE A 4 2.32 1.56 2.78
N GLU A 5 2.98 2.07 3.81
CA GLU A 5 3.13 3.52 4.02
C GLU A 5 3.88 4.17 2.85
N ARG A 6 4.96 3.55 2.35
CA ARG A 6 5.67 4.05 1.17
C ARG A 6 4.81 3.98 -0.10
N ILE A 7 4.02 2.92 -0.26
CA ILE A 7 3.09 2.78 -1.39
C ILE A 7 2.02 3.89 -1.33
N GLU A 8 1.45 4.12 -0.16
CA GLU A 8 0.46 5.17 0.09
C GLU A 8 1.02 6.55 -0.26
N VAL A 9 2.21 6.91 0.26
CA VAL A 9 2.87 8.18 -0.05
C VAL A 9 3.12 8.31 -1.55
N ALA A 10 3.67 7.27 -2.19
CA ALA A 10 3.94 7.31 -3.63
C ALA A 10 2.67 7.50 -4.47
N ILE A 11 1.58 6.80 -4.13
CA ILE A 11 0.29 6.96 -4.83
C ILE A 11 -0.26 8.36 -4.58
N ARG A 12 -0.26 8.86 -3.34
CA ARG A 12 -0.74 10.20 -2.99
C ARG A 12 0.00 11.26 -3.81
N CYS A 13 1.33 11.22 -3.81
CA CYS A 13 2.16 12.13 -4.60
C CYS A 13 1.82 12.04 -6.09
N LYS A 14 1.60 10.84 -6.64
CA LYS A 14 1.26 10.68 -8.06
C LYS A 14 -0.14 11.20 -8.39
N ILE A 15 -1.13 10.96 -7.55
CA ILE A 15 -2.48 11.53 -7.73
C ILE A 15 -2.41 13.05 -7.73
N ILE A 16 -1.79 13.64 -6.70
CA ILE A 16 -1.64 15.10 -6.59
C ILE A 16 -0.93 15.65 -7.83
N TYR A 17 0.20 15.07 -8.23
CA TYR A 17 0.99 15.55 -9.35
C TYR A 17 0.23 15.48 -10.68
N GLU A 18 -0.30 14.31 -11.04
CA GLU A 18 -0.93 14.12 -12.36
C GLU A 18 -2.20 14.94 -12.51
N PHE A 19 -2.98 15.11 -11.44
CA PHE A 19 -4.20 15.92 -11.48
C PHE A 19 -3.91 17.41 -11.39
N SER A 20 -3.04 17.86 -10.48
CA SER A 20 -2.77 19.31 -10.32
C SER A 20 -2.12 19.91 -11.55
N THR A 21 -1.24 19.15 -12.22
CA THR A 21 -0.59 19.58 -13.46
C THR A 21 -1.59 19.78 -14.61
N ARG A 22 -2.74 19.08 -14.59
CA ARG A 22 -3.74 19.12 -15.68
C ARG A 22 -4.96 19.97 -15.38
N TYR A 23 -5.35 20.06 -14.12
CA TYR A 23 -6.63 20.62 -13.68
C TYR A 23 -6.49 21.71 -12.60
N GLY A 24 -5.25 22.11 -12.26
CA GLY A 24 -4.98 23.15 -11.28
C GLY A 24 -4.97 22.65 -9.83
N ASN A 25 -4.65 23.54 -8.90
CA ASN A 25 -4.27 23.15 -7.53
C ASN A 25 -5.44 22.61 -6.69
N ASN A 26 -6.67 23.06 -6.93
CA ASN A 26 -7.87 22.64 -6.21
C ASN A 26 -8.74 21.67 -7.03
N TRP A 27 -8.13 20.88 -7.92
CA TRP A 27 -8.81 19.94 -8.82
C TRP A 27 -9.80 18.99 -8.12
N TYR A 28 -9.59 18.68 -6.83
CA TYR A 28 -10.47 17.79 -6.09
C TYR A 28 -11.87 18.37 -5.86
N GLU A 29 -12.03 19.68 -6.05
CA GLU A 29 -13.30 20.42 -5.99
C GLU A 29 -13.98 20.52 -7.38
N ASP A 30 -13.33 20.06 -8.45
CA ASP A 30 -13.92 20.04 -9.79
C ASP A 30 -14.86 18.84 -9.96
N ARG A 31 -16.16 19.11 -9.83
CA ARG A 31 -17.26 18.16 -10.07
C ARG A 31 -17.15 17.41 -11.40
N THR A 32 -16.62 18.04 -12.45
CA THR A 32 -16.55 17.43 -13.78
C THR A 32 -15.59 16.24 -13.83
N LEU A 33 -14.64 16.15 -12.88
CA LEU A 33 -13.67 15.06 -12.77
C LEU A 33 -14.23 13.80 -12.09
N TYR A 34 -15.45 13.84 -11.55
CA TYR A 34 -16.06 12.73 -10.83
C TYR A 34 -17.08 11.97 -11.66
N SER A 35 -17.12 10.65 -11.49
CA SER A 35 -18.00 9.75 -12.26
C SER A 35 -19.49 9.97 -11.99
N LYS A 36 -19.84 10.43 -10.78
CA LYS A 36 -21.21 10.69 -10.33
C LYS A 36 -21.24 11.89 -9.40
N GLU A 37 -22.33 12.65 -9.44
CA GLU A 37 -22.55 13.78 -8.53
C GLU A 37 -22.47 13.37 -7.05
N SER A 38 -23.15 12.28 -6.69
CA SER A 38 -23.11 11.78 -5.31
C SER A 38 -21.72 11.33 -4.85
N ALA A 39 -20.85 10.95 -5.78
CA ALA A 39 -19.46 10.59 -5.49
C ALA A 39 -18.60 11.84 -5.27
N PHE A 40 -18.83 12.90 -6.05
CA PHE A 40 -18.25 14.22 -5.83
C PHE A 40 -18.62 14.76 -4.44
N THR A 41 -19.92 14.90 -4.16
CA THR A 41 -20.41 15.44 -2.88
C THR A 41 -19.82 14.69 -1.69
N LYS A 42 -19.89 13.35 -1.68
CA LYS A 42 -19.32 12.55 -0.58
C LYS A 42 -17.83 12.70 -0.42
N THR A 43 -17.08 12.86 -1.52
CA THR A 43 -15.62 13.00 -1.47
C THR A 43 -15.25 14.36 -0.92
N VAL A 44 -15.83 15.44 -1.44
CA VAL A 44 -15.54 16.81 -1.00
C VAL A 44 -15.97 17.03 0.44
N SER A 45 -17.21 16.65 0.83
CA SER A 45 -17.65 16.77 2.21
C SER A 45 -16.74 16.00 3.17
N LYS A 46 -16.22 14.84 2.75
CA LYS A 46 -15.27 14.09 3.59
C LYS A 46 -13.93 14.79 3.71
N ILE A 47 -13.44 15.44 2.66
CA ILE A 47 -12.21 16.25 2.72
C ILE A 47 -12.40 17.44 3.66
N GLU A 48 -13.52 18.16 3.55
CA GLU A 48 -13.87 19.29 4.41
C GLU A 48 -13.95 18.87 5.89
N GLU A 49 -14.62 17.75 6.20
CA GLU A 49 -14.64 17.18 7.54
C GLU A 49 -13.22 16.91 8.09
N GLU A 50 -12.32 16.37 7.27
CA GLU A 50 -10.94 16.12 7.69
C GLU A 50 -10.15 17.43 7.88
N LEU A 51 -10.37 18.43 7.01
CA LEU A 51 -9.77 19.76 7.11
C LEU A 51 -10.20 20.51 8.37
N ASP A 52 -11.42 20.27 8.85
CA ASP A 52 -11.93 20.87 10.09
C ASP A 52 -11.50 20.10 11.33
N ARG A 53 -11.38 18.77 11.21
CA ARG A 53 -10.98 17.90 12.33
C ARG A 53 -9.47 17.94 12.61
N THR A 54 -8.65 18.20 11.60
CA THR A 54 -7.19 18.09 11.71
C THR A 54 -6.58 19.16 12.63
N SER A 55 -5.61 18.74 13.45
CA SER A 55 -4.81 19.65 14.28
C SER A 55 -3.45 20.01 13.65
N GLU A 56 -3.22 19.58 12.41
CA GLU A 56 -1.96 19.79 11.69
C GLU A 56 -1.67 21.28 11.47
N ASN A 57 -0.46 21.71 11.86
CA ASN A 57 -0.09 23.13 11.90
C ASN A 57 -0.11 23.79 10.52
N PHE A 58 0.23 23.05 9.46
CA PHE A 58 0.24 23.61 8.10
C PHE A 58 -1.17 23.94 7.57
N ILE A 59 -2.19 23.17 7.98
CA ILE A 59 -3.60 23.46 7.63
C ILE A 59 -4.10 24.65 8.43
N ARG A 60 -3.81 24.70 9.75
CA ARG A 60 -4.18 25.85 10.59
C ARG A 60 -3.55 27.13 10.06
N HIS A 61 -2.25 27.10 9.77
CA HIS A 61 -1.54 28.21 9.19
C HIS A 61 -2.14 28.65 7.84
N TYR A 62 -2.54 27.70 6.99
CA TYR A 62 -3.21 28.03 5.74
C TYR A 62 -4.52 28.78 6.00
N LYS A 63 -5.41 28.24 6.84
CA LYS A 63 -6.71 28.84 7.16
C LYS A 63 -6.60 30.23 7.81
N GLU A 64 -5.58 30.45 8.63
CA GLU A 64 -5.32 31.75 9.28
C GLU A 64 -4.77 32.79 8.30
N LYS A 65 -3.92 32.37 7.36
CA LYS A 65 -3.18 33.28 6.46
C LYS A 65 -3.90 33.53 5.13
N TYR A 66 -4.62 32.53 4.63
CA TYR A 66 -5.29 32.54 3.34
C TYR A 66 -6.79 32.35 3.54
N GLY A 67 -7.57 33.38 3.19
CA GLY A 67 -9.04 33.34 3.22
C GLY A 67 -9.67 32.98 1.86
N ASP A 68 -8.89 32.94 0.79
CA ASP A 68 -9.32 32.65 -0.57
C ASP A 68 -8.19 31.94 -1.35
N PRO A 69 -8.43 30.76 -1.97
CA PRO A 69 -9.63 29.93 -1.83
C PRO A 69 -9.78 29.38 -0.40
N PRO A 70 -11.03 29.14 0.07
CA PRO A 70 -11.31 28.70 1.44
C PRO A 70 -10.69 27.36 1.79
N ASN A 71 -10.61 26.46 0.80
CA ASN A 71 -9.99 25.16 0.96
C ASN A 71 -8.54 25.17 0.42
N PRO A 72 -7.61 24.52 1.12
CA PRO A 72 -6.20 24.51 0.74
C PRO A 72 -5.97 23.66 -0.53
N PRO A 73 -4.88 23.93 -1.27
CA PRO A 73 -4.56 23.18 -2.49
C PRO A 73 -4.39 21.68 -2.22
N ALA A 74 -4.50 20.87 -3.28
CA ALA A 74 -4.56 19.41 -3.20
C ALA A 74 -3.39 18.77 -2.44
N TRP A 75 -2.17 19.33 -2.54
CA TRP A 75 -1.02 18.78 -1.81
C TRP A 75 -1.11 18.95 -0.29
N MET A 76 -1.91 19.89 0.20
CA MET A 76 -2.23 20.03 1.62
C MET A 76 -3.49 19.23 1.97
N ALA A 77 -4.56 19.38 1.19
CA ALA A 77 -5.85 18.74 1.47
C ALA A 77 -5.79 17.20 1.43
N LEU A 78 -5.02 16.62 0.50
CA LEU A 78 -4.92 15.16 0.39
C LEU A 78 -3.92 14.55 1.37
N GLU A 79 -3.05 15.34 1.99
CA GLU A 79 -2.04 14.86 2.95
C GLU A 79 -2.69 14.36 4.24
N ILE A 80 -3.77 15.01 4.67
CA ILE A 80 -4.52 14.63 5.88
C ILE A 80 -5.44 13.42 5.66
N LEU A 81 -5.65 12.99 4.42
CA LEU A 81 -6.51 11.84 4.13
C LEU A 81 -5.81 10.53 4.48
N SER A 82 -6.54 9.65 5.17
CA SER A 82 -6.12 8.26 5.32
C SER A 82 -6.07 7.54 3.97
N PHE A 83 -5.29 6.46 3.89
CA PHE A 83 -5.21 5.67 2.66
C PHE A 83 -6.57 5.15 2.16
N GLY A 84 -7.47 4.80 3.08
CA GLY A 84 -8.81 4.34 2.72
C GLY A 84 -9.63 5.45 2.05
N GLN A 85 -9.56 6.67 2.58
CA GLN A 85 -10.21 7.84 1.97
C GLN A 85 -9.61 8.17 0.60
N LEU A 86 -8.28 8.15 0.48
CA LEU A 86 -7.59 8.35 -0.78
C LEU A 86 -7.97 7.28 -1.83
N SER A 87 -8.14 6.03 -1.41
CA SER A 87 -8.61 4.94 -2.27
C SER A 87 -10.03 5.15 -2.77
N ILE A 88 -10.94 5.61 -1.90
CA ILE A 88 -12.33 5.92 -2.28
C ILE A 88 -12.36 7.11 -3.23
N MET A 89 -11.63 8.17 -2.92
CA MET A 89 -11.48 9.35 -3.79
C MET A 89 -10.99 8.93 -5.18
N TYR A 90 -9.87 8.21 -5.26
CA TYR A 90 -9.30 7.78 -6.54
C TYR A 90 -10.30 6.95 -7.35
N LYS A 91 -11.04 6.04 -6.71
CA LYS A 91 -12.10 5.23 -7.35
C LYS A 91 -13.24 6.09 -7.90
N ASN A 92 -13.62 7.16 -7.21
CA ASN A 92 -14.72 8.04 -7.59
C ASN A 92 -14.42 8.94 -8.81
N LEU A 93 -13.15 9.20 -9.09
CA LEU A 93 -12.69 9.99 -10.24
C LEU A 93 -13.00 9.29 -11.58
N LYS A 94 -13.30 10.06 -12.64
CA LYS A 94 -13.52 9.54 -14.00
C LYS A 94 -12.26 8.90 -14.56
N ALA A 95 -12.46 7.99 -15.52
CA ALA A 95 -11.39 7.39 -16.30
C ALA A 95 -10.79 8.38 -17.32
N ASN A 96 -10.09 9.40 -16.82
CA ASN A 96 -9.40 10.42 -17.62
C ASN A 96 -7.89 10.11 -17.75
N GLU A 97 -7.18 10.94 -18.51
CA GLU A 97 -5.75 10.77 -18.76
C GLU A 97 -4.90 10.89 -17.49
N ALA A 98 -5.27 11.76 -16.53
CA ALA A 98 -4.57 11.86 -15.25
C ALA A 98 -4.66 10.55 -14.47
N LYS A 99 -5.87 9.98 -14.36
CA LYS A 99 -6.12 8.71 -13.66
C LYS A 99 -5.36 7.56 -14.30
N LYS A 100 -5.34 7.50 -15.63
CA LYS A 100 -4.55 6.51 -16.38
C LYS A 100 -3.05 6.70 -16.14
N ALA A 101 -2.53 7.92 -16.16
CA ALA A 101 -1.11 8.22 -15.92
C ALA A 101 -0.63 7.77 -14.53
N VAL A 102 -1.46 7.96 -13.49
CA VAL A 102 -1.17 7.45 -12.13
C VAL A 102 -0.96 5.94 -12.13
N ALA A 103 -1.82 5.20 -12.83
CA ALA A 103 -1.70 3.74 -12.94
C ALA A 103 -0.55 3.30 -13.85
N ASP A 104 -0.30 4.06 -14.92
CA ASP A 104 0.79 3.81 -15.86
C ASP A 104 2.17 3.88 -15.22
N TYR A 105 2.35 4.76 -14.23
CA TYR A 105 3.56 4.79 -13.41
C TYR A 105 3.90 3.40 -12.82
N PHE A 106 2.87 2.68 -12.36
CA PHE A 106 2.97 1.31 -11.86
C PHE A 106 2.84 0.25 -12.96
N GLY A 107 2.68 0.61 -14.23
CA GLY A 107 2.64 -0.34 -15.34
C GLY A 107 1.41 -1.24 -15.34
N ILE A 108 0.28 -0.76 -14.81
CA ILE A 108 -1.00 -1.48 -14.67
C ILE A 108 -2.16 -0.58 -15.12
N SER A 109 -3.35 -1.15 -15.35
CA SER A 109 -4.55 -0.35 -15.63
C SER A 109 -5.06 0.36 -14.38
N TYR A 110 -5.78 1.48 -14.56
CA TYR A 110 -6.38 2.22 -13.44
C TYR A 110 -7.37 1.37 -12.64
N THR A 111 -8.09 0.44 -13.28
CA THR A 111 -9.01 -0.50 -12.61
C THR A 111 -8.27 -1.49 -11.71
N VAL A 112 -7.07 -1.93 -12.10
CA VAL A 112 -6.21 -2.76 -11.24
C VAL A 112 -5.69 -1.94 -10.08
N LEU A 113 -5.25 -0.70 -10.32
CA LEU A 113 -4.76 0.18 -9.25
C LEU A 113 -5.86 0.50 -8.23
N GLU A 114 -7.08 0.80 -8.66
CA GLU A 114 -8.24 0.98 -7.77
C GLU A 114 -8.43 -0.23 -6.84
N SER A 115 -8.44 -1.43 -7.42
CA SER A 115 -8.57 -2.68 -6.67
C SER A 115 -7.42 -2.89 -5.68
N TRP A 116 -6.19 -2.59 -6.09
CA TRP A 116 -5.00 -2.73 -5.26
C TRP A 116 -4.98 -1.72 -4.11
N MET A 117 -5.38 -0.47 -4.34
CA MET A 117 -5.52 0.55 -3.29
C MET A 117 -6.54 0.11 -2.23
N GLU A 118 -7.72 -0.33 -2.67
CA GLU A 118 -8.80 -0.80 -1.78
C GLU A 118 -8.32 -2.01 -0.95
N HIS A 119 -7.68 -2.98 -1.60
CA HIS A 119 -7.12 -4.15 -0.95
C HIS A 119 -6.01 -3.80 0.06
N LEU A 120 -5.06 -2.96 -0.31
CA LEU A 120 -3.95 -2.58 0.57
C LEU A 120 -4.43 -1.73 1.75
N GLY A 121 -5.46 -0.88 1.56
CA GLY A 121 -6.16 -0.19 2.64
C GLY A 121 -6.78 -1.17 3.64
N TYR A 122 -7.44 -2.22 3.13
CA TYR A 122 -7.95 -3.31 3.97
C TYR A 122 -6.83 -4.04 4.74
N ILE A 123 -5.73 -4.39 4.08
CA ILE A 123 -4.57 -5.03 4.74
C ILE A 123 -3.96 -4.12 5.82
N ARG A 124 -3.82 -2.82 5.53
CA ARG A 124 -3.35 -1.82 6.50
C ARG A 124 -4.22 -1.79 7.74
N ASN A 125 -5.54 -1.77 7.56
CA ASN A 125 -6.49 -1.74 8.67
C ASN A 125 -6.43 -3.03 9.50
N LEU A 126 -6.35 -4.21 8.86
CA LEU A 126 -6.12 -5.46 9.59
C LEU A 126 -4.84 -5.40 10.44
N CYS A 127 -3.74 -4.88 9.88
CA CYS A 127 -2.48 -4.74 10.62
C CYS A 127 -2.60 -3.77 11.80
N ALA A 128 -3.29 -2.64 11.61
CA ALA A 128 -3.51 -1.62 12.64
C ALA A 128 -4.36 -2.16 13.81
N HIS A 129 -5.34 -3.02 13.52
CA HIS A 129 -6.14 -3.71 14.53
C HIS A 129 -5.50 -5.00 15.05
N HIS A 130 -4.19 -5.21 14.82
CA HIS A 130 -3.44 -6.41 15.24
C HIS A 130 -4.08 -7.75 14.80
N SER A 131 -4.83 -7.74 13.71
CA SER A 131 -5.46 -8.93 13.15
C SER A 131 -4.44 -9.85 12.50
N ARG A 132 -4.74 -11.16 12.51
CA ARG A 132 -3.90 -12.17 11.87
C ARG A 132 -4.03 -12.15 10.35
N LEU A 133 -2.91 -12.11 9.63
CA LEU A 133 -2.89 -12.31 8.17
C LEU A 133 -2.64 -13.77 7.77
N TRP A 134 -1.90 -14.53 8.59
CA TRP A 134 -1.66 -15.94 8.32
C TRP A 134 -2.93 -16.78 8.53
N ASN A 135 -3.15 -17.73 7.63
CA ASN A 135 -4.32 -18.60 7.60
C ASN A 135 -5.68 -17.85 7.61
N ARG A 136 -5.69 -16.58 7.21
CA ARG A 136 -6.92 -15.80 7.04
C ARG A 136 -7.45 -15.96 5.61
N LYS A 137 -8.77 -15.84 5.47
CA LYS A 137 -9.42 -15.60 4.18
C LYS A 137 -9.70 -14.11 4.07
N LEU A 138 -9.12 -13.44 3.07
CA LEU A 138 -9.29 -12.01 2.86
C LEU A 138 -10.64 -11.75 2.18
N THR A 139 -11.41 -10.81 2.72
CA THR A 139 -12.74 -10.46 2.20
C THR A 139 -12.66 -9.49 1.03
N VAL A 140 -11.77 -8.51 1.12
CA VAL A 140 -11.42 -7.62 0.01
C VAL A 140 -10.30 -8.29 -0.79
N LYS A 141 -10.59 -8.69 -2.03
CA LYS A 141 -9.63 -9.38 -2.90
C LYS A 141 -9.04 -8.41 -3.92
N ALA A 142 -7.74 -8.50 -4.15
CA ALA A 142 -7.10 -7.75 -5.21
C ALA A 142 -7.32 -8.43 -6.57
N THR A 143 -7.54 -7.61 -7.61
CA THR A 143 -7.62 -8.04 -8.99
C THR A 143 -6.25 -8.49 -9.49
N LEU A 144 -6.20 -9.64 -10.17
CA LEU A 144 -5.02 -10.05 -10.93
C LEU A 144 -4.97 -9.27 -12.25
N PRO A 145 -3.85 -8.60 -12.56
CA PRO A 145 -3.71 -7.84 -13.80
C PRO A 145 -3.67 -8.79 -14.99
N LYS A 146 -4.42 -8.46 -16.05
CA LYS A 146 -4.30 -9.13 -17.36
C LYS A 146 -3.07 -8.65 -18.13
N ILE A 147 -2.75 -7.37 -17.97
CA ILE A 147 -1.60 -6.70 -18.60
C ILE A 147 -0.79 -6.08 -17.47
N ILE A 148 0.51 -6.37 -17.44
CA ILE A 148 1.45 -5.86 -16.46
C ILE A 148 2.80 -5.61 -17.13
N ARG A 149 3.36 -4.41 -16.92
CA ARG A 149 4.57 -3.97 -17.64
C ARG A 149 5.86 -4.46 -16.99
N TYR A 150 5.92 -4.46 -15.67
CA TYR A 150 7.13 -4.83 -14.94
C TYR A 150 7.09 -6.30 -14.49
N SER A 151 8.23 -6.84 -14.07
CA SER A 151 8.34 -8.20 -13.57
C SER A 151 7.25 -8.50 -12.53
N TRP A 152 6.56 -9.62 -12.71
CA TRP A 152 5.42 -10.04 -11.88
C TRP A 152 5.49 -11.53 -11.59
N ILE A 153 4.81 -11.95 -10.52
CA ILE A 153 4.77 -13.34 -10.07
C ILE A 153 4.14 -14.27 -11.11
N ASN A 154 4.47 -15.55 -11.04
CA ASN A 154 3.69 -16.59 -11.71
C ASN A 154 2.27 -16.66 -11.10
N THR A 155 1.25 -16.53 -11.94
CA THR A 155 -0.17 -16.46 -11.51
C THR A 155 -0.87 -17.82 -11.40
N ALA A 156 -0.26 -18.91 -11.86
CA ALA A 156 -0.91 -20.23 -11.99
C ALA A 156 -1.46 -20.80 -10.67
N MET A 157 -0.78 -20.56 -9.55
CA MET A 157 -1.14 -21.09 -8.22
C MET A 157 -1.64 -20.01 -7.24
N ILE A 158 -1.98 -18.82 -7.74
CA ILE A 158 -2.33 -17.69 -6.88
C ILE A 158 -3.75 -17.82 -6.35
N ARG A 159 -3.89 -17.60 -5.05
CA ARG A 159 -5.19 -17.49 -4.37
C ARG A 159 -5.43 -16.03 -3.95
N PRO A 160 -6.34 -15.29 -4.61
CA PRO A 160 -6.57 -13.86 -4.33
C PRO A 160 -7.13 -13.56 -2.93
N ASP A 161 -7.66 -14.58 -2.24
CA ASP A 161 -8.16 -14.49 -0.88
C ASP A 161 -7.08 -14.79 0.18
N LYS A 162 -5.81 -14.91 -0.23
CA LYS A 162 -4.66 -15.18 0.64
C LYS A 162 -3.61 -14.08 0.60
N ALA A 163 -2.85 -13.98 1.68
CA ALA A 163 -1.88 -12.91 1.90
C ALA A 163 -0.72 -12.89 0.88
N TYR A 164 -0.43 -14.02 0.22
CA TYR A 164 0.64 -14.08 -0.79
C TYR A 164 0.45 -13.05 -1.91
N LEU A 165 -0.78 -12.87 -2.41
CA LEU A 165 -1.06 -11.84 -3.41
C LEU A 165 -0.80 -10.44 -2.84
N SER A 166 -1.20 -10.18 -1.59
CA SER A 166 -0.92 -8.91 -0.90
C SER A 166 0.59 -8.62 -0.85
N PHE A 167 1.40 -9.60 -0.45
CA PHE A 167 2.87 -9.44 -0.41
C PHE A 167 3.46 -9.24 -1.79
N SER A 168 2.93 -9.92 -2.81
CA SER A 168 3.38 -9.80 -4.19
C SER A 168 3.09 -8.40 -4.77
N ILE A 169 1.88 -7.88 -4.54
CA ILE A 169 1.51 -6.50 -4.90
C ILE A 169 2.45 -5.52 -4.21
N MET A 170 2.67 -5.69 -2.91
CA MET A 170 3.57 -4.83 -2.15
C MET A 170 5.00 -4.89 -2.71
N GLY A 171 5.51 -6.08 -3.01
CA GLY A 171 6.83 -6.27 -3.60
C GLY A 171 6.98 -5.57 -4.95
N TYR A 172 5.96 -5.68 -5.80
CA TYR A 172 5.93 -5.09 -7.14
C TYR A 172 5.93 -3.56 -7.08
N MET A 173 5.02 -2.98 -6.29
CA MET A 173 4.91 -1.54 -6.16
C MET A 173 6.16 -0.96 -5.50
N ILE A 174 6.66 -1.59 -4.44
CA ILE A 174 7.89 -1.14 -3.76
C ILE A 174 9.11 -1.22 -4.68
N ASN A 175 9.25 -2.25 -5.49
CA ASN A 175 10.38 -2.35 -6.41
C ASN A 175 10.37 -1.20 -7.43
N LYS A 176 9.19 -0.72 -7.83
CA LYS A 176 9.06 0.47 -8.69
C LYS A 176 9.32 1.78 -7.94
N ILE A 177 8.85 1.91 -6.70
CA ILE A 177 8.96 3.15 -5.89
C ILE A 177 10.37 3.36 -5.34
N THR A 178 10.97 2.30 -4.80
CA THR A 178 12.29 2.35 -4.16
C THR A 178 13.07 1.09 -4.55
N PRO A 179 13.71 1.09 -5.73
CA PRO A 179 14.61 0.01 -6.13
C PRO A 179 15.63 -0.28 -5.04
N GLY A 180 15.89 -1.56 -4.76
CA GLY A 180 16.79 -1.95 -3.66
C GLY A 180 16.17 -1.85 -2.26
N SER A 181 14.86 -1.68 -2.13
CA SER A 181 14.18 -1.74 -0.83
C SER A 181 14.42 -3.08 -0.13
N TYR A 182 14.61 -3.01 1.20
CA TYR A 182 14.77 -4.18 2.05
C TYR A 182 13.50 -5.01 2.25
N PHE A 183 12.37 -4.64 1.64
CA PHE A 183 11.09 -5.31 1.86
C PHE A 183 11.16 -6.82 1.58
N VAL A 184 11.66 -7.23 0.40
CA VAL A 184 11.77 -8.64 0.03
C VAL A 184 12.73 -9.38 0.93
N GLY A 185 13.86 -8.75 1.27
CA GLY A 185 14.81 -9.30 2.24
C GLY A 185 14.16 -9.55 3.61
N LYS A 186 13.37 -8.58 4.12
CA LYS A 186 12.61 -8.71 5.37
C LYS A 186 11.58 -9.84 5.30
N LEU A 187 10.91 -10.01 4.17
CA LEU A 187 9.96 -11.10 3.95
C LEU A 187 10.67 -12.46 3.98
N LYS A 188 11.75 -12.64 3.22
CA LYS A 188 12.55 -13.88 3.21
C LYS A 188 13.13 -14.20 4.59
N ALA A 189 13.69 -13.20 5.28
CA ALA A 189 14.21 -13.37 6.64
C ALA A 189 13.11 -13.76 7.65
N LEU A 190 11.87 -13.29 7.45
CA LEU A 190 10.74 -13.71 8.28
C LEU A 190 10.42 -15.20 8.10
N PHE A 191 10.39 -15.68 6.86
CA PHE A 191 10.17 -17.10 6.55
C PHE A 191 11.30 -17.98 7.10
N HIS A 192 12.55 -17.55 6.98
CA HIS A 192 13.67 -18.26 7.60
C HIS A 192 13.60 -18.29 9.13
N ARG A 193 13.20 -17.19 9.75
CA ARG A 193 13.09 -17.10 11.21
C ARG A 193 11.98 -17.98 11.78
N PHE A 194 10.89 -18.16 11.03
CA PHE A 194 9.72 -18.93 11.43
C PHE A 194 9.51 -20.11 10.46
N ALA A 195 10.57 -20.89 10.24
CA ALA A 195 10.59 -22.00 9.30
C ALA A 195 9.60 -23.11 9.67
N GLU A 196 9.21 -23.20 10.94
CA GLU A 196 8.20 -24.14 11.44
C GLU A 196 6.79 -23.83 10.95
N VAL A 197 6.55 -22.62 10.40
CA VAL A 197 5.21 -22.22 10.03
C VAL A 197 4.91 -22.42 8.55
N ASP A 198 3.82 -23.14 8.29
CA ASP A 198 3.40 -23.46 6.93
C ASP A 198 2.93 -22.22 6.16
N GLY A 199 3.79 -21.74 5.25
CA GLY A 199 3.52 -20.65 4.32
C GLY A 199 2.33 -20.89 3.40
N ARG A 200 1.99 -22.15 3.12
CA ARG A 200 0.86 -22.52 2.24
C ARG A 200 -0.46 -22.04 2.79
N ARG A 201 -0.61 -21.94 4.11
CA ARG A 201 -1.80 -21.36 4.76
C ARG A 201 -1.99 -19.86 4.46
N ALA A 202 -0.90 -19.15 4.19
CA ALA A 202 -0.90 -17.76 3.73
C ALA A 202 -0.90 -17.62 2.19
N GLY A 203 -0.98 -18.72 1.45
CA GLY A 203 -1.04 -18.72 -0.02
C GLY A 203 0.31 -18.83 -0.72
N PHE A 204 1.42 -18.93 0.01
CA PHE A 204 2.74 -19.14 -0.57
C PHE A 204 2.87 -20.58 -1.06
N TYR A 205 3.46 -20.78 -2.24
CA TYR A 205 3.74 -22.12 -2.77
C TYR A 205 5.18 -22.55 -2.44
N TYR A 206 5.48 -23.84 -2.57
CA TYR A 206 6.84 -24.35 -2.33
C TYR A 206 7.81 -23.77 -3.35
N GLY A 207 8.94 -23.23 -2.89
CA GLY A 207 9.90 -22.58 -3.78
C GLY A 207 9.44 -21.23 -4.32
N TRP A 208 8.48 -20.54 -3.68
CA TRP A 208 8.08 -19.17 -4.09
C TRP A 208 9.27 -18.20 -4.15
N GLU A 209 10.31 -18.40 -3.34
CA GLU A 209 11.53 -17.59 -3.37
C GLU A 209 12.31 -17.73 -4.68
N GLU A 210 12.07 -18.82 -5.40
CA GLU A 210 12.71 -19.16 -6.65
C GLU A 210 11.99 -18.55 -7.87
N ASP A 211 10.80 -17.98 -7.69
CA ASP A 211 10.10 -17.24 -8.74
C ASP A 211 11.02 -16.14 -9.30
N PRO A 212 11.13 -15.99 -10.63
CA PRO A 212 11.94 -14.94 -11.25
C PRO A 212 11.67 -13.55 -10.68
N PHE A 213 10.41 -13.25 -10.32
CA PHE A 213 10.04 -12.01 -9.66
C PHE A 213 10.76 -11.83 -8.31
N TRP A 214 10.70 -12.84 -7.43
CA TRP A 214 11.29 -12.76 -6.09
C TRP A 214 12.82 -12.89 -6.08
N LYS A 215 13.41 -13.54 -7.09
CA LYS A 215 14.87 -13.54 -7.32
C LYS A 215 15.37 -12.22 -7.87
N GLY A 216 14.63 -11.62 -8.80
CA GLY A 216 15.02 -10.40 -9.52
C GLY A 216 15.01 -9.13 -8.68
N ILE A 217 14.36 -9.15 -7.50
CA ILE A 217 14.37 -7.99 -6.61
C ILE A 217 15.69 -7.94 -5.84
N THR A 218 16.55 -6.98 -6.22
CA THR A 218 17.87 -6.78 -5.62
C THR A 218 17.77 -6.49 -4.13
N ILE A 219 18.42 -7.33 -3.32
CA ILE A 219 18.59 -7.11 -1.88
C ILE A 219 19.97 -6.46 -1.67
N PRO A 220 20.07 -5.27 -1.05
CA PRO A 220 21.36 -4.62 -0.83
C PRO A 220 22.31 -5.49 -0.02
N TRP A 221 23.62 -5.39 -0.33
CA TRP A 221 24.66 -6.24 0.29
C TRP A 221 24.73 -6.10 1.82
N THR A 222 24.47 -4.89 2.35
CA THR A 222 24.33 -4.61 3.78
C THR A 222 23.28 -5.49 4.47
N TYR A 223 22.25 -5.92 3.75
CA TYR A 223 21.24 -6.83 4.26
C TYR A 223 21.60 -8.30 4.07
N LYS A 224 22.29 -8.65 2.97
CA LYS A 224 22.86 -10.00 2.80
C LYS A 224 23.78 -10.36 3.96
N ALA A 225 24.63 -9.43 4.39
CA ALA A 225 25.48 -9.58 5.58
C ALA A 225 24.66 -9.87 6.85
N ARG A 226 23.53 -9.18 7.04
CA ARG A 226 22.61 -9.44 8.17
C ARG A 226 21.93 -10.80 8.07
N ILE A 227 21.49 -11.26 6.89
CA ILE A 227 20.91 -12.61 6.71
C ILE A 227 21.94 -13.69 7.08
N VAL A 228 23.19 -13.53 6.63
CA VAL A 228 24.29 -14.45 6.96
C VAL A 228 24.59 -14.43 8.47
N TYR A 229 24.55 -13.26 9.09
CA TYR A 229 24.68 -13.11 10.55
C TYR A 229 23.53 -13.78 11.31
N PHE A 230 22.30 -13.65 10.83
CA PHE A 230 21.11 -14.33 11.39
C PHE A 230 21.15 -15.85 11.20
N ARG A 231 21.80 -16.37 10.15
CA ARG A 231 22.02 -17.82 9.98
C ARG A 231 23.06 -18.38 10.96
N THR A 232 24.00 -17.55 11.42
CA THR A 232 25.13 -17.97 12.26
C THR A 232 24.91 -17.69 13.75
N THR A 233 23.97 -16.80 14.12
CA THR A 233 23.67 -16.48 15.53
C THR A 233 22.24 -16.87 15.92
N ARG A 234 22.11 -17.96 16.68
CA ARG A 234 20.82 -18.47 17.21
C ARG A 234 20.33 -17.74 18.47
N ILE A 235 20.92 -16.59 18.85
CA ILE A 235 20.82 -16.05 20.22
C ILE A 235 20.65 -14.51 20.20
N ILE A 236 19.54 -14.03 20.82
CA ILE A 236 19.27 -12.68 21.42
C ILE A 236 19.01 -11.53 20.39
N LYS A 237 17.94 -10.71 20.42
CA LYS A 237 17.12 -10.15 21.51
C LYS A 237 15.69 -9.82 21.01
N HIS A 238 14.71 -10.14 21.85
CA HIS A 238 13.35 -9.56 21.87
C HIS A 238 13.48 -8.04 22.04
N VAL A 239 12.76 -7.17 21.32
CA VAL A 239 11.51 -6.57 21.83
C VAL A 239 10.76 -5.76 20.74
N ARG A 240 11.39 -5.30 19.64
CA ARG A 240 10.72 -4.47 18.61
C ARG A 240 10.06 -5.24 17.45
N MET A 241 10.33 -6.54 17.30
CA MET A 241 9.70 -7.43 16.30
C MET A 241 8.48 -8.21 16.84
N ARG A 242 7.99 -7.90 18.04
CA ARG A 242 6.82 -8.59 18.62
C ARG A 242 5.49 -8.23 17.94
N VAL A 243 5.43 -7.12 17.20
CA VAL A 243 4.19 -6.67 16.54
C VAL A 243 3.96 -7.46 15.25
N TRP A 244 5.00 -7.67 14.43
CA TRP A 244 4.90 -8.45 13.19
C TRP A 244 4.80 -9.96 13.41
N GLY A 245 5.55 -10.51 14.37
CA GLY A 245 5.42 -11.93 14.71
C GLY A 245 4.04 -12.29 15.29
N ARG A 246 3.39 -11.36 16.02
CA ARG A 246 2.04 -11.56 16.55
C ARG A 246 0.96 -11.33 15.49
N ALA A 247 1.07 -10.30 14.65
CA ALA A 247 0.15 -10.03 13.55
C ALA A 247 0.21 -11.08 12.43
N ILE A 248 1.36 -11.74 12.25
CA ILE A 248 1.45 -12.83 11.26
C ILE A 248 1.08 -14.15 11.92
N TRP A 249 1.70 -14.55 13.03
CA TRP A 249 1.60 -15.94 13.48
C TRP A 249 0.67 -16.18 14.68
N GLY A 250 0.24 -15.14 15.40
CA GLY A 250 -0.72 -15.23 16.49
C GLY A 250 -0.45 -16.37 17.49
N LYS A 251 0.57 -16.23 18.34
CA LYS A 251 0.66 -17.08 19.54
C LYS A 251 -0.20 -16.48 20.64
N ARG A 252 -1.30 -17.16 21.00
CA ARG A 252 -1.87 -17.08 22.36
C ARG A 252 -0.76 -17.52 23.32
N LYS A 253 -0.53 -16.77 24.39
CA LYS A 253 0.07 -17.36 25.58
C LYS A 253 -0.92 -18.44 26.03
N VAL A 254 -0.53 -19.69 25.93
CA VAL A 254 -1.14 -20.73 26.77
C VAL A 254 -0.59 -20.43 28.17
N ALA A 255 -1.49 -20.29 29.14
CA ALA A 255 -1.15 -20.17 30.55
C ALA A 255 -0.42 -21.42 31.03
#